data_AF-A0A1Y6KW47-F1
#
_entry.id   AF-A0A1Y6KW47-F1
#
_cell.length_a   1.000
_cell.length_b   1.000
_cell.length_c   1.000
_cell.angle_alpha   90.00
_cell.angle_beta   90.00
_cell.angle_gamma   90.00
#
_symmetry.space_group_name_H-M   'P 1'
#
loop_
_entity.id
_entity.type
_entity.pdbx_description
1 polymer ?
#
loop_
_entity_poly.entity_id
_entity_poly.type
_entity_poly.pdbx_seq_one_letter_code
_entity_poly.pdbx_strand_id
1 'polypeptide(L)'
;MKVLLLLMVTVFSFQAYAQDQYVCKKGHSERTVEVIYSQPNSKVPCEVKYTKSTGSQILWHAKHEIGYCEAQAQQFATKLTGFGWSCQKVDTAALTSH
;
A
#
# COMPACT_ATOMS: atom_id res chain seq x y z
N MET A 1 -21.08 36.16 -35.64
CA MET A 1 -20.73 34.73 -35.70
C MET A 1 -20.39 34.28 -34.29
N LYS A 2 -21.20 33.38 -33.71
CA LYS A 2 -21.03 32.86 -32.35
C LYS A 2 -19.88 31.84 -32.37
N VAL A 3 -18.72 32.20 -31.83
CA VAL A 3 -17.68 31.22 -31.52
C VAL A 3 -18.04 30.65 -30.14
N LEU A 4 -18.82 29.56 -30.16
CA LEU A 4 -19.10 28.74 -28.99
C LEU A 4 -17.77 28.10 -28.57
N LEU A 5 -17.04 28.73 -27.64
CA LEU A 5 -15.78 28.21 -27.14
C LEU A 5 -16.11 27.12 -26.10
N LEU A 6 -16.04 25.87 -26.55
CA LEU A 6 -16.24 24.66 -25.74
C LEU A 6 -15.27 24.64 -24.55
N LEU A 7 -15.83 24.70 -23.34
CA LEU A 7 -15.14 24.42 -22.08
C LEU A 7 -14.66 22.95 -22.09
N MET A 8 -13.38 22.71 -22.41
CA MET A 8 -12.74 21.42 -22.16
C MET A 8 -12.54 21.25 -20.65
N VAL A 9 -13.47 20.58 -19.99
CA VAL A 9 -13.30 20.10 -18.61
C VAL A 9 -12.33 18.92 -18.66
N THR A 10 -11.05 19.18 -18.42
CA THR A 10 -10.05 18.12 -18.22
C THR A 10 -10.27 17.49 -16.85
N VAL A 11 -10.96 16.35 -16.82
CA VAL A 11 -11.09 15.52 -15.62
C VAL A 11 -9.71 14.94 -15.32
N PHE A 12 -8.98 15.56 -14.40
CA PHE A 12 -7.75 15.01 -13.84
C PHE A 12 -8.13 13.78 -12.99
N SER A 13 -8.07 12.60 -13.58
CA SER A 13 -8.19 11.35 -12.82
C SER A 13 -6.96 11.23 -11.92
N PHE A 14 -7.16 11.38 -10.60
CA PHE A 14 -6.13 11.07 -9.63
C PHE A 14 -5.88 9.56 -9.68
N GLN A 15 -4.74 9.16 -10.24
CA GLN A 15 -4.28 7.78 -10.18
C GLN A 15 -3.90 7.48 -8.74
N ALA A 16 -4.77 6.79 -8.01
CA ALA A 16 -4.45 6.24 -6.71
C ALA A 16 -3.41 5.14 -6.91
N TYR A 17 -2.17 5.39 -6.48
CA TYR A 17 -1.14 4.36 -6.50
C TYR A 17 -1.58 3.22 -5.59
N ALA A 18 -1.60 1.99 -6.14
CA ALA A 18 -1.82 0.80 -5.34
C ALA A 18 -0.72 0.71 -4.28
N GLN A 19 -1.09 0.93 -3.02
CA GLN A 19 -0.19 0.76 -1.90
C GLN A 19 -0.16 -0.73 -1.54
N ASP A 20 1.02 -1.35 -1.58
CA ASP A 20 1.17 -2.76 -1.22
C ASP A 20 1.12 -2.89 0.31
N GLN A 21 -0.09 -2.97 0.85
CA GLN A 21 -0.37 -3.06 2.28
C GLN A 21 -1.21 -4.30 2.62
N TYR A 22 -0.91 -4.90 3.77
CA TYR A 22 -1.73 -5.92 4.40
C TYR A 22 -2.22 -5.45 5.76
N VAL A 23 -3.50 -5.66 6.04
CA VAL A 23 -4.10 -5.46 7.36
C VAL A 23 -4.41 -6.83 7.95
N CYS A 24 -3.85 -7.11 9.13
CA CYS A 24 -3.94 -8.37 9.82
C CYS A 24 -4.68 -8.20 11.15
N LYS A 25 -5.75 -8.97 11.37
CA LYS A 25 -6.61 -8.90 12.56
C LYS A 25 -6.61 -10.19 13.36
N LYS A 26 -6.66 -10.08 14.69
CA LYS A 26 -6.85 -11.19 15.63
C LYS A 26 -7.60 -10.69 16.88
N GLY A 27 -8.87 -11.07 17.01
CA GLY A 27 -9.76 -10.49 18.03
C GLY A 27 -9.82 -8.97 17.88
N HIS A 28 -9.51 -8.24 18.95
CA HIS A 28 -9.46 -6.77 18.94
C HIS A 28 -8.09 -6.18 18.55
N SER A 29 -7.11 -7.03 18.19
CA SER A 29 -5.79 -6.57 17.77
C SER A 29 -5.70 -6.42 16.26
N GLU A 30 -5.06 -5.34 15.82
CA GLU A 30 -4.73 -5.07 14.42
C GLU A 30 -3.22 -4.88 14.25
N ARG A 31 -2.72 -5.29 13.09
CA ARG A 31 -1.35 -5.15 12.64
C ARG A 31 -1.34 -4.76 11.17
N THR A 32 -0.42 -3.91 10.76
CA THR A 32 -0.25 -3.56 9.34
C THR A 32 1.16 -3.91 8.87
N VAL A 33 1.24 -4.39 7.63
CA VAL A 33 2.48 -4.64 6.89
C VAL A 33 2.40 -3.80 5.64
N GLU A 34 3.25 -2.79 5.51
CA GLU A 34 3.16 -1.75 4.48
C GLU A 34 4.48 -1.65 3.72
N VAL A 35 4.43 -1.66 2.39
CA VAL A 35 5.57 -1.30 1.55
C VAL A 35 5.59 0.21 1.35
N ILE A 36 6.71 0.84 1.70
CA ILE A 36 6.96 2.27 1.55
C ILE A 36 7.99 2.46 0.44
N TYR A 37 7.64 3.26 -0.57
CA TYR A 37 8.57 3.69 -1.61
C TYR A 37 9.05 5.10 -1.33
N SER A 38 10.36 5.34 -1.34
CA SER A 38 10.91 6.67 -1.00
C SER A 38 10.81 7.69 -2.14
N GLN A 39 10.49 7.26 -3.36
CA GLN A 39 10.45 8.10 -4.55
C GLN A 39 9.11 7.93 -5.30
N PRO A 40 8.46 9.03 -5.73
CA PRO A 40 7.26 8.96 -6.55
C PRO A 40 7.54 8.21 -7.86
N ASN A 41 6.59 7.39 -8.31
CA ASN A 41 6.68 6.61 -9.55
C ASN A 41 7.87 5.64 -9.64
N SER A 42 8.56 5.37 -8.53
CA SER A 42 9.62 4.37 -8.46
C SER A 42 9.25 3.27 -7.48
N LYS A 43 9.68 2.05 -7.78
CA LYS A 43 9.53 0.87 -6.90
C LYS A 43 10.75 0.65 -6.00
N VAL A 44 11.80 1.46 -6.16
CA VAL A 44 13.01 1.43 -5.33
C VAL A 44 13.57 2.85 -5.10
N PRO A 45 14.26 3.11 -3.98
CA PRO A 45 14.40 2.23 -2.82
C PRO A 45 13.06 2.00 -2.12
N CYS A 46 12.90 0.84 -1.48
CA CYS A 46 11.69 0.44 -0.78
C CYS A 46 12.01 -0.05 0.64
N GLU A 47 11.02 0.06 1.51
CA GLU A 47 11.04 -0.45 2.88
C GLU A 47 9.75 -1.22 3.18
N VAL A 48 9.82 -2.20 4.09
CA VAL A 48 8.63 -2.86 4.63
C VAL A 48 8.49 -2.46 6.08
N LYS A 49 7.47 -1.66 6.37
CA LYS A 49 7.11 -1.23 7.72
C LYS A 49 6.08 -2.17 8.31
N TYR A 50 6.30 -2.57 9.56
CA TYR A 50 5.37 -3.33 10.34
C TYR A 50 4.91 -2.53 11.55
N THR A 51 3.60 -2.37 11.70
CA THR A 51 2.99 -1.63 12.81
C THR A 51 2.08 -2.54 13.61
N LYS A 52 2.16 -2.41 14.94
CA LYS A 52 1.32 -3.07 15.95
C LYS A 52 1.00 -2.06 17.05
N SER A 53 0.14 -2.43 18.00
CA SER A 53 -0.26 -1.55 19.10
C SER A 53 0.90 -0.95 19.91
N THR A 54 2.01 -1.67 20.05
CA THR A 54 3.17 -1.21 20.82
C THR A 54 4.18 -0.39 20.00
N GLY A 55 3.92 -0.12 18.72
CA GLY A 55 4.79 0.68 17.87
C GLY A 55 5.01 0.12 16.47
N SER A 56 5.97 0.72 15.76
CA SER A 56 6.31 0.37 14.38
C SER A 56 7.80 0.06 14.24
N GLN A 57 8.15 -0.80 13.27
CA GLN A 57 9.53 -1.13 12.93
C GLN A 57 9.68 -1.35 11.42
N ILE A 58 10.82 -0.96 10.87
CA ILE A 58 11.22 -1.36 9.51
C ILE A 58 11.82 -2.76 9.60
N LEU A 59 11.24 -3.70 8.85
CA LEU A 59 11.67 -5.09 8.83
C LEU A 59 12.63 -5.39 7.68
N TRP A 60 12.40 -4.76 6.54
CA TRP A 60 13.18 -4.96 5.32
C TRP A 60 13.38 -3.63 4.59
N HIS A 61 14.47 -3.57 3.83
CA HIS A 61 14.83 -2.45 2.99
C HIS A 61 15.56 -2.98 1.75
N ALA A 62 15.28 -2.41 0.58
CA ALA A 62 16.04 -2.66 -0.64
C ALA A 62 16.29 -1.35 -1.39
N LYS A 63 17.52 -1.18 -1.88
CA LYS A 63 17.92 0.03 -2.60
C LYS A 63 17.62 -0.02 -4.09
N HIS A 64 17.81 -1.19 -4.70
CA HIS A 64 17.81 -1.33 -6.17
C HIS A 64 17.08 -2.60 -6.65
N GLU A 65 16.45 -3.36 -5.77
CA GLU A 65 15.78 -4.62 -6.12
C GLU A 65 14.25 -4.43 -6.15
N ILE A 66 13.72 -4.29 -7.38
CA ILE A 66 12.28 -4.15 -7.61
C ILE A 66 11.58 -5.46 -7.24
N GLY A 67 10.46 -5.37 -6.52
CA GLY A 67 9.66 -6.53 -6.11
C GLY A 67 10.11 -7.19 -4.80
N TYR A 68 11.29 -6.84 -4.27
CA TYR A 68 11.79 -7.42 -3.02
C TYR A 68 10.86 -7.10 -1.84
N CYS A 69 10.50 -5.84 -1.64
CA CYS A 69 9.69 -5.43 -0.49
C CYS A 69 8.26 -5.99 -0.57
N GLU A 70 7.68 -6.04 -1.77
CA GLU A 70 6.36 -6.60 -2.03
C GLU A 70 6.32 -8.10 -1.71
N ALA A 71 7.34 -8.85 -2.13
CA ALA A 71 7.49 -10.26 -1.80
C ALA A 71 7.64 -10.47 -0.28
N GLN A 72 8.49 -9.67 0.38
CA GLN A 72 8.67 -9.75 1.84
C GLN A 72 7.37 -9.43 2.60
N ALA A 73 6.62 -8.40 2.18
CA ALA A 73 5.35 -8.04 2.78
C ALA A 73 4.32 -9.19 2.66
N GLN A 74 4.20 -9.80 1.47
CA GLN A 74 3.31 -10.93 1.24
C GLN A 74 3.70 -12.16 2.08
N GLN A 75 4.99 -12.51 2.09
CA GLN A 75 5.50 -13.63 2.87
C GLN A 75 5.27 -13.42 4.37
N PHE A 76 5.50 -12.20 4.85
CA PHE A 76 5.30 -11.89 6.26
C PHE A 76 3.80 -11.91 6.66
N ALA A 77 2.91 -11.39 5.81
CA ALA A 77 1.47 -11.51 6.02
C ALA A 77 1.03 -12.98 6.06
N THR A 78 1.55 -13.82 5.16
CA THR A 78 1.30 -15.27 5.15
C THR A 78 1.78 -15.93 6.45
N LYS A 79 2.95 -15.54 6.95
CA LYS A 79 3.47 -16.03 8.24
C LYS A 79 2.58 -15.61 9.41
N LEU A 80 2.07 -14.38 9.42
CA LEU A 80 1.10 -13.92 10.42
C LEU A 80 -0.18 -14.76 10.36
N THR A 81 -0.65 -15.13 9.16
CA THR A 81 -1.77 -16.07 9.01
C THR A 81 -1.46 -17.44 9.61
N GLY A 82 -0.25 -17.97 9.41
CA GLY A 82 0.22 -19.17 10.11
C GLY A 82 0.22 -19.06 11.66
N PHE A 83 0.26 -17.85 12.21
CA PHE A 83 0.13 -17.57 13.65
C PHE A 83 -1.30 -17.21 14.10
N GLY A 84 -2.29 -17.48 13.25
CA GLY A 84 -3.71 -17.28 13.54
C GLY A 84 -4.18 -15.83 13.39
N TRP A 85 -3.56 -15.04 12.53
CA TRP A 85 -4.04 -13.72 12.13
C TRP A 85 -4.82 -13.81 10.81
N SER A 86 -5.94 -13.08 10.70
CA SER A 86 -6.64 -12.92 9.43
C SER A 86 -6.05 -11.73 8.69
N CYS A 87 -5.28 -11.97 7.62
CA CYS A 87 -4.60 -10.93 6.85
C CYS A 87 -5.28 -10.72 5.50
N GLN A 88 -5.54 -9.46 5.14
CA GLN A 88 -6.11 -9.06 3.86
C GLN A 88 -5.22 -8.01 3.20
N LYS A 89 -4.95 -8.19 1.90
CA LYS A 89 -4.33 -7.13 1.10
C LYS A 89 -5.34 -5.99 0.96
N VAL A 90 -4.89 -4.76 1.18
CA VAL A 90 -5.73 -3.57 1.00
C VAL A 90 -5.46 -3.04 -0.40
N ASP A 91 -6.47 -3.15 -1.26
CA ASP A 91 -6.46 -2.46 -2.54
C ASP A 91 -7.02 -1.05 -2.32
N THR A 92 -6.15 -0.04 -2.27
CA THR A 92 -6.52 1.37 -2.06
C THR A 92 -7.49 1.91 -3.14
N ALA A 93 -7.74 1.17 -4.22
CA ALA A 93 -8.76 1.50 -5.22
C ALA A 93 -10.20 1.48 -4.68
N ALA A 94 -10.47 0.88 -3.51
CA ALA A 94 -11.82 0.71 -2.97
C ALA A 94 -12.27 1.77 -1.94
N LEU A 95 -11.43 2.77 -1.61
CA LEU A 95 -11.69 3.74 -0.53
C LEU A 95 -12.33 5.07 -0.97
N THR A 96 -12.77 5.21 -2.23
CA THR A 96 -13.36 6.47 -2.75
C THR A 96 -14.86 6.45 -3.02
N SER A 97 -15.60 5.44 -2.57
CA SER A 97 -17.07 5.45 -2.64
C SER A 97 -17.69 5.88 -1.31
N HIS A 98 -17.64 7.16 -0.95
CA HIS A 98 -18.63 7.82 -0.09
C HIS A 98 -18.56 9.34 -0.23
#